data_AF-A0A1M5DC19-F1
#
_entry.id   AF-A0A1M5DC19-F1
#
_cell.length_a   1.000
_cell.length_b   1.000
_cell.length_c   1.000
_cell.angle_alpha   90.00
_cell.angle_beta   90.00
_cell.angle_gamma   90.00
#
_symmetry.space_group_name_H-M   'P 1'
#
loop_
_entity.id
_entity.type
_entity.pdbx_description
1 polymer ?
#
loop_
_entity_poly.entity_id
_entity_poly.type
_entity_poly.pdbx_seq_one_letter_code
_entity_poly.pdbx_strand_id
1 'polypeptide(L)'
;MSAFDLPGLVRRIRRTADLSQRELGRATGVSGTTIAAAEAGSRGLDARVLARLADTAGLRLALLDGEGHEVAPMDGGAVRDEGGRRYPAHLDVRHGDDGWWHGPHRYDRDPVTYTFDRDRRWRDLRRVRRGVPDDHQRPQPGDGLRDRAEARRRAALRAWRERVDEARAAAASRPDPVCTCPPACDDVFLDDRPPTPGRLRPHAPDCACGCSLD
;
A
#
# COMPACT_ATOMS: atom_id res chain seq x y z
N MET A 1 -12.15 -30.83 -16.13
CA MET A 1 -11.11 -30.86 -15.08
C MET A 1 -10.29 -32.11 -15.29
N SER A 2 -9.04 -31.98 -15.75
CA SER A 2 -8.15 -33.15 -15.87
C SER A 2 -7.78 -33.60 -14.46
N ALA A 3 -8.08 -34.86 -14.12
CA ALA A 3 -7.75 -35.43 -12.83
C ALA A 3 -6.22 -35.59 -12.74
N PHE A 4 -5.63 -35.24 -11.59
CA PHE A 4 -4.21 -35.42 -11.34
C PHE A 4 -3.86 -36.92 -11.30
N ASP A 5 -3.20 -37.44 -12.35
CA ASP A 5 -2.78 -38.85 -12.46
C ASP A 5 -1.42 -39.08 -11.78
N LEU A 6 -1.45 -39.25 -10.45
CA LEU A 6 -0.26 -39.57 -9.67
C LEU A 6 0.46 -40.85 -10.17
N PRO A 7 -0.23 -42.00 -10.38
CA PRO A 7 0.39 -43.20 -10.95
C PRO A 7 1.16 -42.97 -12.25
N GLY A 8 0.57 -42.24 -13.19
CA GLY A 8 1.19 -41.92 -14.47
C GLY A 8 2.40 -41.01 -14.31
N LEU A 9 2.31 -40.01 -13.43
CA LEU A 9 3.42 -39.09 -13.14
C LEU A 9 4.62 -39.81 -12.51
N VAL A 10 4.41 -40.71 -11.55
CA VAL A 10 5.52 -41.48 -10.94
C VAL A 10 6.21 -42.37 -11.98
N ARG A 11 5.43 -43.03 -12.86
CA ARG A 11 5.97 -43.80 -13.99
C ARG A 11 6.75 -42.93 -14.97
N ARG A 12 6.25 -41.71 -15.26
CA ARG A 12 6.93 -40.73 -16.12
C ARG A 12 8.26 -40.26 -15.53
N ILE A 13 8.30 -39.96 -14.23
CA ILE A 13 9.51 -39.59 -13.50
C ILE A 13 10.55 -40.71 -13.64
N ARG A 14 10.18 -41.95 -13.31
CA ARG A 14 11.09 -43.09 -13.44
C ARG A 14 11.62 -43.30 -14.84
N ARG A 15 10.75 -43.19 -15.84
CA ARG A 15 11.15 -43.32 -17.25
C ARG A 15 12.10 -42.20 -17.69
N THR A 16 11.97 -41.00 -17.12
CA THR A 16 12.82 -39.85 -17.43
C THR A 16 14.17 -39.96 -16.71
N ALA A 17 14.17 -40.43 -15.46
CA ALA A 17 15.38 -40.65 -14.66
C ALA A 17 16.12 -41.95 -15.00
N ASP A 18 15.51 -42.83 -15.80
CA ASP A 18 15.99 -44.19 -16.13
C ASP A 18 16.24 -45.07 -14.88
N LEU A 19 15.27 -45.09 -13.95
CA LEU A 19 15.39 -45.82 -12.67
C LEU A 19 14.32 -46.90 -12.48
N SER A 20 14.72 -48.05 -11.93
CA SER A 20 13.81 -49.03 -11.34
C SER A 20 13.13 -48.48 -10.07
N GLN A 21 12.06 -49.14 -9.59
CA GLN A 21 11.40 -48.74 -8.32
C GLN A 21 12.37 -48.78 -7.14
N ARG A 22 13.23 -49.80 -7.08
CA ARG A 22 14.24 -49.95 -6.02
C ARG A 22 15.30 -48.86 -6.09
N GLU A 23 15.73 -48.49 -7.29
CA GLU A 23 16.72 -47.41 -7.47
C GLU A 23 16.13 -46.05 -7.12
N LEU A 24 14.92 -45.75 -7.60
CA LEU A 24 14.22 -44.53 -7.23
C LEU A 24 14.01 -44.43 -5.71
N GLY A 25 13.65 -45.54 -5.07
CA GLY A 25 13.51 -45.60 -3.61
C GLY A 25 14.82 -45.32 -2.88
N ARG A 26 15.93 -45.92 -3.32
CA ARG A 26 17.27 -45.64 -2.78
C ARG A 26 17.68 -44.19 -2.99
N ALA A 27 17.45 -43.63 -4.18
CA ALA A 27 17.81 -42.25 -4.52
C ALA A 27 17.04 -41.22 -3.68
N THR A 28 15.80 -41.52 -3.28
CA THR A 28 14.92 -40.56 -2.60
C THR A 28 14.66 -40.84 -1.12
N GLY A 29 15.21 -41.95 -0.60
CA GLY A 29 14.95 -42.43 0.76
C GLY A 29 13.52 -42.92 0.99
N VAL A 30 12.80 -43.26 -0.08
CA VAL A 30 11.42 -43.76 -0.05
C VAL A 30 11.43 -45.28 -0.17
N SER A 31 10.58 -45.98 0.59
CA SER A 31 10.50 -47.43 0.47
C SER A 31 9.97 -47.84 -0.90
N GLY A 32 10.50 -48.94 -1.45
CA GLY A 32 10.00 -49.50 -2.71
C GLY A 32 8.51 -49.87 -2.65
N THR A 33 8.01 -50.25 -1.48
CA THR A 33 6.58 -50.52 -1.26
C THR A 33 5.72 -49.27 -1.41
N THR A 34 6.17 -48.11 -0.92
CA THR A 34 5.48 -46.84 -1.12
C THR A 34 5.47 -46.42 -2.59
N ILE A 35 6.59 -46.61 -3.31
CA ILE A 35 6.64 -46.33 -4.76
C ILE A 35 5.70 -47.25 -5.53
N ALA A 36 5.71 -48.55 -5.24
CA ALA A 36 4.83 -49.52 -5.89
C ALA A 36 3.34 -49.22 -5.63
N ALA A 37 2.98 -48.86 -4.38
CA ALA A 37 1.61 -48.47 -4.05
C ALA A 37 1.16 -47.18 -4.75
N ALA A 38 2.07 -46.20 -4.87
CA ALA A 38 1.80 -44.96 -5.59
C ALA A 38 1.61 -45.20 -7.11
N GLU A 39 2.43 -46.04 -7.72
CA GLU A 39 2.28 -46.42 -9.13
C GLU A 39 1.05 -47.28 -9.42
N ALA A 40 0.62 -48.07 -8.44
CA ALA A 40 -0.62 -48.86 -8.53
C ALA A 40 -1.88 -48.02 -8.24
N GLY A 41 -1.73 -46.77 -7.78
CA GLY A 41 -2.84 -45.91 -7.39
C GLY A 41 -3.55 -46.33 -6.10
N SER A 42 -2.99 -47.29 -5.35
CA SER A 42 -3.58 -47.77 -4.09
C SER A 42 -3.27 -46.86 -2.90
N ARG A 43 -2.29 -45.95 -3.02
CA ARG A 43 -1.94 -44.97 -2.00
C ARG A 43 -1.42 -43.67 -2.61
N GLY A 44 -1.78 -42.54 -2.01
CA GLY A 44 -1.22 -41.23 -2.36
C GLY A 44 0.24 -41.03 -1.92
N LEU A 45 0.83 -39.92 -2.37
CA LEU A 45 2.16 -39.46 -1.95
C LEU A 45 2.08 -38.07 -1.34
N ASP A 46 2.89 -37.84 -0.32
CA ASP A 46 3.15 -36.50 0.20
C ASP A 46 3.81 -35.63 -0.89
N ALA A 47 3.42 -34.36 -0.99
CA ALA A 47 3.91 -33.46 -2.03
C ALA A 47 5.44 -33.26 -1.97
N ARG A 48 6.05 -33.29 -0.77
CA ARG A 48 7.51 -33.18 -0.60
C ARG A 48 8.20 -34.45 -1.08
N VAL A 49 7.57 -35.61 -0.90
CA VAL A 49 8.07 -36.88 -1.45
C VAL A 49 8.02 -36.83 -2.97
N LEU A 50 6.87 -36.44 -3.55
CA LEU A 50 6.74 -36.32 -5.00
C LEU A 50 7.73 -35.31 -5.59
N ALA A 51 7.98 -34.19 -4.90
CA ALA A 51 9.00 -33.22 -5.30
C ALA A 51 10.40 -33.85 -5.35
N ARG A 52 10.79 -34.64 -4.33
CA ARG A 52 12.08 -35.36 -4.36
C ARG A 52 12.16 -36.39 -5.48
N LEU A 53 11.05 -37.10 -5.79
CA LEU A 53 11.02 -38.02 -6.93
C LEU A 53 11.23 -37.25 -8.24
N ALA A 54 10.51 -36.15 -8.44
CA ALA A 54 10.64 -35.32 -9.64
C ALA A 54 12.06 -34.79 -9.84
N ASP A 55 12.73 -34.38 -8.75
CA ASP A 55 14.10 -33.87 -8.78
C ASP A 55 15.10 -34.89 -9.35
N THR A 56 14.91 -36.19 -9.11
CA THR A 56 15.75 -37.26 -9.71
C THR A 56 15.71 -37.30 -11.24
N ALA A 57 14.68 -36.70 -11.84
CA ALA A 57 14.50 -36.57 -13.28
C ALA A 57 14.78 -35.15 -13.80
N GLY A 58 15.31 -34.24 -12.96
CA GLY A 58 15.47 -32.83 -13.30
C GLY A 58 14.14 -32.08 -13.46
N LEU A 59 13.07 -32.59 -12.84
CA LEU A 59 11.73 -32.01 -12.89
C LEU A 59 11.40 -31.28 -11.57
N ARG A 60 10.50 -30.31 -11.64
CA ARG A 60 10.00 -29.56 -10.48
C ARG A 60 8.47 -29.61 -10.40
N LEU A 61 7.95 -29.58 -9.18
CA LEU A 61 6.50 -29.43 -8.94
C LEU A 61 6.17 -27.95 -8.88
N ALA A 62 5.16 -27.55 -9.65
CA ALA A 62 4.61 -26.20 -9.66
C ALA A 62 3.08 -26.27 -9.65
N LEU A 63 2.44 -25.28 -9.04
CA LEU A 63 1.01 -25.04 -9.22
C LEU A 63 0.85 -24.11 -10.42
N LEU A 64 -0.06 -24.46 -11.33
CA LEU A 64 -0.39 -23.65 -12.48
C LEU A 64 -1.81 -23.11 -12.35
N ASP A 65 -2.04 -21.87 -12.78
CA ASP A 65 -3.38 -21.28 -12.88
C ASP A 65 -4.17 -21.85 -14.09
N GLY A 66 -5.36 -21.31 -14.34
CA GLY A 66 -6.21 -21.79 -15.44
C GLY A 66 -5.63 -21.52 -16.82
N GLU A 67 -4.71 -20.56 -16.90
CA GLU A 67 -4.04 -20.08 -18.10
C GLU A 67 -2.67 -20.76 -18.31
N GLY A 68 -2.21 -21.55 -17.33
CA GLY A 68 -0.95 -22.29 -17.37
C GLY A 68 0.25 -21.53 -16.81
N HIS A 69 0.05 -20.36 -16.18
CA HIS A 69 1.12 -19.64 -15.50
C HIS A 69 1.39 -20.25 -14.12
N GLU A 70 2.65 -20.21 -13.71
CA GLU A 70 3.04 -20.68 -12.39
C GLU A 70 2.57 -19.73 -11.28
N VAL A 71 1.91 -20.31 -10.28
CA VAL A 71 1.49 -19.61 -9.06
C VAL A 71 2.60 -19.74 -8.02
N ALA A 72 3.24 -18.61 -7.72
CA ALA A 72 4.28 -18.53 -6.69
C ALA A 72 3.70 -18.72 -5.28
N PRO A 73 4.49 -19.27 -4.32
CA PRO A 73 4.11 -19.27 -2.92
C PRO A 73 4.07 -17.83 -2.37
N MET A 74 3.23 -17.59 -1.36
CA MET A 74 3.26 -16.32 -0.62
C MET A 74 4.64 -16.08 0.02
N ASP A 75 5.06 -14.82 0.08
CA ASP A 75 6.37 -14.40 0.58
C ASP A 75 6.52 -14.77 2.06
N GLY A 76 7.47 -15.67 2.34
CA GLY A 76 7.78 -16.10 3.70
C GLY A 76 8.35 -14.99 4.60
N GLY A 77 8.85 -13.91 4.00
CA GLY A 77 9.37 -12.69 4.62
C GLY A 77 8.37 -11.54 4.71
N ALA A 78 7.08 -11.79 4.43
CA ALA A 78 6.02 -10.83 4.66
C ALA A 78 5.95 -10.36 6.13
N VAL A 79 5.38 -9.18 6.32
CA VAL A 79 5.19 -8.56 7.64
C VAL A 79 4.45 -9.49 8.61
N ARG A 80 4.79 -9.35 9.89
CA ARG A 80 4.22 -10.11 11.00
C ARG A 80 3.56 -9.15 11.99
N ASP A 81 2.65 -9.68 12.79
CA ASP A 81 2.10 -8.92 13.91
C ASP A 81 3.18 -8.69 15.00
N GLU A 82 2.87 -7.83 15.97
CA GLU A 82 3.77 -7.53 17.09
C GLU A 82 4.09 -8.76 17.96
N GLY A 83 3.34 -9.86 17.80
CA GLY A 83 3.60 -11.16 18.44
C GLY A 83 4.39 -12.14 17.57
N GLY A 84 4.89 -11.72 16.40
CA GLY A 84 5.67 -12.55 15.47
C GLY A 84 4.84 -13.53 14.62
N ARG A 85 3.51 -13.47 14.68
CA ARG A 85 2.63 -14.36 13.90
C ARG A 85 2.40 -13.79 12.51
N ARG A 86 2.06 -14.69 11.57
CA ARG A 86 1.62 -14.30 10.23
C ARG A 86 0.20 -13.76 10.27
N TYR A 87 -0.07 -12.77 9.44
CA TYR A 87 -1.43 -12.31 9.21
C TYR A 87 -2.26 -13.34 8.43
N PRO A 88 -3.60 -13.34 8.55
CA PRO A 88 -4.45 -14.25 7.78
C PRO A 88 -4.28 -14.04 6.27
N ALA A 89 -4.01 -15.13 5.52
CA ALA A 89 -3.67 -15.07 4.10
C ALA A 89 -4.73 -14.40 3.20
N HIS A 90 -6.00 -14.44 3.59
CA HIS A 90 -7.13 -13.89 2.82
C HIS A 90 -7.42 -12.40 3.11
N LEU A 91 -6.67 -11.78 4.01
CA LEU A 91 -6.85 -10.39 4.43
C LEU A 91 -5.70 -9.52 3.94
N ASP A 92 -6.02 -8.27 3.63
CA ASP A 92 -5.05 -7.31 3.12
C ASP A 92 -4.38 -6.61 4.30
N VAL A 93 -3.08 -6.85 4.47
CA VAL A 93 -2.28 -6.18 5.49
C VAL A 93 -2.01 -4.74 5.05
N ARG A 94 -2.04 -3.84 6.01
CA ARG A 94 -1.77 -2.41 5.83
C ARG A 94 -1.14 -1.81 7.07
N HIS A 95 -0.61 -0.60 6.97
CA HIS A 95 -0.09 0.11 8.13
C HIS A 95 -1.19 0.38 9.17
N GLY A 96 -0.85 0.19 10.44
CA GLY A 96 -1.77 0.38 11.57
C GLY A 96 -2.15 1.83 11.82
N ASP A 97 -1.34 2.75 11.30
CA ASP A 97 -1.55 4.19 11.36
C ASP A 97 -2.24 4.76 10.10
N ASP A 98 -2.98 3.93 9.37
CA ASP A 98 -3.82 4.33 8.23
C ASP A 98 -5.33 4.26 8.58
N GLY A 99 -6.16 5.24 8.16
CA GLY A 99 -7.62 5.29 8.42
C GLY A 99 -8.11 6.30 9.48
N TRP A 100 -9.38 6.23 9.89
CA TRP A 100 -9.93 7.17 10.90
C TRP A 100 -9.93 6.59 12.32
N TRP A 101 -9.76 5.27 12.44
CA TRP A 101 -9.80 4.55 13.71
C TRP A 101 -8.46 4.48 14.42
N HIS A 102 -7.37 4.91 13.77
CA HIS A 102 -6.06 5.10 14.38
C HIS A 102 -5.92 6.54 14.90
N GLY A 103 -5.06 6.75 15.90
CA GLY A 103 -4.81 8.07 16.49
C GLY A 103 -5.35 8.22 17.91
N PRO A 104 -5.49 9.45 18.44
CA PRO A 104 -5.79 9.70 19.85
C PRO A 104 -7.16 9.20 20.32
N HIS A 105 -7.95 8.54 19.48
CA HIS A 105 -9.28 8.06 19.83
C HIS A 105 -9.31 6.63 20.40
N ARG A 106 -8.16 5.95 20.49
CA ARG A 106 -8.02 4.65 21.17
C ARG A 106 -6.85 4.67 22.15
N TYR A 107 -7.11 5.21 23.34
CA TYR A 107 -6.16 5.21 24.45
C TYR A 107 -6.03 3.84 25.13
N ASP A 108 -6.91 2.89 24.82
CA ASP A 108 -7.00 1.59 25.48
C ASP A 108 -6.02 0.54 24.91
N ARG A 109 -5.30 0.84 23.82
CA ARG A 109 -4.44 -0.12 23.13
C ARG A 109 -3.18 0.54 22.60
N ASP A 110 -2.08 -0.19 22.72
CA ASP A 110 -0.84 0.20 22.06
C ASP A 110 -1.02 0.22 20.54
N PRO A 111 -0.50 1.24 19.86
CA PRO A 111 -0.54 1.29 18.40
C PRO A 111 0.33 0.18 17.82
N VAL A 112 -0.12 -0.42 16.72
CA VAL A 112 0.57 -1.51 16.03
C VAL A 112 1.11 -1.04 14.68
N THR A 113 2.25 -1.58 14.25
CA THR A 113 2.89 -1.18 12.98
C THR A 113 2.02 -1.57 11.78
N TYR A 114 1.45 -2.77 11.81
CA TYR A 114 0.59 -3.30 10.77
C TYR A 114 -0.74 -3.83 11.31
N THR A 115 -1.74 -3.84 10.45
CA THR A 115 -3.10 -4.26 10.76
C THR A 115 -3.82 -4.76 9.51
N PHE A 116 -5.07 -5.17 9.66
CA PHE A 116 -5.96 -5.57 8.58
C PHE A 116 -7.40 -5.25 8.95
N ASP A 117 -8.27 -5.09 7.95
CA ASP A 117 -9.70 -4.91 8.19
C ASP A 117 -10.41 -6.27 8.13
N ARG A 118 -11.08 -6.65 9.23
CA ARG A 118 -11.92 -7.86 9.29
C ARG A 118 -13.25 -7.69 8.56
N ASP A 119 -13.76 -6.47 8.53
CA ASP A 119 -15.01 -6.15 7.84
C ASP A 119 -14.77 -6.19 6.32
N ARG A 120 -15.42 -7.15 5.68
CA ARG A 120 -15.36 -7.37 4.24
C ARG A 120 -15.77 -6.13 3.44
N ARG A 121 -16.74 -5.35 3.91
CA ARG A 121 -17.20 -4.14 3.19
C ARG A 121 -16.08 -3.11 3.08
N TRP A 122 -15.40 -2.84 4.18
CA TRP A 122 -14.27 -1.90 4.20
C TRP A 122 -13.08 -2.39 3.39
N ARG A 123 -12.78 -3.69 3.48
CA ARG A 123 -11.72 -4.31 2.68
C ARG A 123 -12.01 -4.21 1.19
N ASP A 124 -13.21 -4.60 0.76
CA ASP A 124 -13.59 -4.61 -0.65
C ASP A 124 -13.64 -3.18 -1.22
N LEU A 125 -14.08 -2.18 -0.43
CA LEU A 125 -13.98 -0.76 -0.81
C LEU A 125 -12.53 -0.29 -1.02
N ARG A 126 -11.58 -0.75 -0.20
CA ARG A 126 -10.16 -0.46 -0.44
C ARG A 126 -9.66 -1.12 -1.71
N ARG A 127 -10.04 -2.37 -1.97
CA ARG A 127 -9.65 -3.10 -3.18
C ARG A 127 -10.14 -2.42 -4.45
N VAL A 128 -11.36 -1.88 -4.45
CA VAL A 128 -11.86 -1.05 -5.57
C VAL A 128 -10.98 0.17 -5.80
N ARG A 129 -10.50 0.80 -4.72
CA ARG A 129 -9.69 2.04 -4.81
C ARG A 129 -8.21 1.79 -5.13
N ARG A 130 -7.63 0.71 -4.62
CA ARG A 130 -6.17 0.47 -4.61
C ARG A 130 -5.73 -0.79 -5.34
N GLY A 131 -6.67 -1.57 -5.87
CA GLY A 131 -6.41 -2.93 -6.36
C GLY A 131 -6.38 -3.95 -5.24
N VAL A 132 -6.35 -5.23 -5.63
CA VAL A 132 -6.11 -6.35 -4.71
C VAL A 132 -4.61 -6.58 -4.68
N PRO A 133 -3.95 -6.52 -3.52
CA PRO A 133 -2.55 -6.90 -3.42
C PRO A 133 -2.38 -8.37 -3.78
N ASP A 134 -1.35 -8.69 -4.59
CA ASP A 134 -1.01 -10.07 -4.92
C ASP A 134 -0.53 -10.85 -3.68
N ASP A 135 0.10 -10.16 -2.73
CA ASP A 135 0.65 -10.75 -1.51
C ASP A 135 0.71 -9.74 -0.34
N HIS A 136 1.05 -10.24 0.85
CA HIS A 136 1.39 -9.42 2.01
C HIS A 136 2.71 -8.70 1.78
N GLN A 137 2.75 -7.42 2.15
CA GLN A 137 3.94 -6.58 1.99
C GLN A 137 5.14 -7.10 2.81
N ARG A 138 6.34 -6.84 2.31
CA ARG A 138 7.60 -7.00 3.07
C ARG A 138 7.81 -5.80 3.99
N PRO A 139 8.43 -5.99 5.16
CA PRO A 139 8.82 -4.86 6.00
C PRO A 139 9.86 -3.99 5.27
N GLN A 140 9.61 -2.68 5.23
CA GLN A 140 10.51 -1.69 4.65
C GLN A 140 11.14 -0.82 5.74
N PRO A 141 12.36 -0.31 5.51
CA PRO A 141 12.90 0.77 6.33
C PRO A 141 11.93 1.96 6.38
N GLY A 142 11.64 2.45 7.59
CA GLY A 142 10.73 3.58 7.80
C GLY A 142 9.25 3.22 7.93
N ASP A 143 8.90 1.92 7.97
CA ASP A 143 7.53 1.49 8.30
C ASP A 143 7.18 1.63 9.77
N GLY A 144 8.19 1.83 10.64
CA GLY A 144 7.99 2.06 12.06
C GLY A 144 7.04 3.24 12.32
N LEU A 145 6.16 3.11 13.31
CA LEU A 145 5.16 4.13 13.62
C LEU A 145 5.77 5.53 13.83
N ARG A 146 6.94 5.59 14.49
CA ARG A 146 7.69 6.83 14.69
C ARG A 146 8.19 7.40 13.36
N ASP A 147 8.82 6.58 12.54
CA ASP A 147 9.38 7.00 11.25
C ASP A 147 8.30 7.51 10.31
N ARG A 148 7.15 6.82 10.25
CA ARG A 148 5.97 7.24 9.49
C ARG A 148 5.38 8.54 10.02
N ALA A 149 5.28 8.69 11.34
CA ALA A 149 4.82 9.94 11.96
C ALA A 149 5.77 11.12 11.64
N GLU A 150 7.08 10.90 11.68
CA GLU A 150 8.10 11.89 11.30
C GLU A 150 8.04 12.20 9.80
N ALA A 151 7.83 11.20 8.94
CA ALA A 151 7.63 11.39 7.51
C ALA A 151 6.38 12.24 7.21
N ARG A 152 5.24 11.94 7.87
CA ARG A 152 4.02 12.75 7.78
C ARG A 152 4.24 14.19 8.24
N ARG A 153 4.92 14.39 9.37
CA ARG A 153 5.26 15.73 9.88
C ARG A 153 6.12 16.51 8.89
N ARG A 154 7.15 15.90 8.33
CA ARG A 154 8.00 16.52 7.30
C ARG A 154 7.21 16.86 6.03
N ALA A 155 6.32 15.97 5.58
CA ALA A 155 5.47 16.22 4.42
C ALA A 155 4.49 17.38 4.67
N ALA A 156 3.84 17.41 5.83
CA ALA A 156 2.93 18.49 6.22
C ALA A 156 3.65 19.85 6.28
N LEU A 157 4.88 19.88 6.82
CA LEU A 157 5.69 21.09 6.86
C LEU A 157 6.07 21.58 5.46
N ARG A 158 6.45 20.67 4.54
CA ARG A 158 6.72 21.03 3.14
C ARG A 158 5.49 21.60 2.45
N ALA A 159 4.36 20.90 2.53
CA ALA A 159 3.11 21.36 1.93
C ALA A 159 2.60 22.67 2.54
N TRP A 160 2.89 22.94 3.82
CA TRP A 160 2.61 24.24 4.42
C TRP A 160 3.50 25.35 3.84
N ARG A 161 4.82 25.10 3.72
CA ARG A 161 5.76 26.06 3.12
C ARG A 161 5.38 26.38 1.68
N GLU A 162 5.12 25.37 0.85
CA GLU A 162 4.70 25.54 -0.54
C GLU A 162 3.43 26.41 -0.64
N ARG A 163 2.42 26.15 0.19
CA ARG A 163 1.21 26.96 0.25
C ARG A 163 1.46 28.41 0.68
N VAL A 164 2.37 28.63 1.63
CA VAL A 164 2.76 29.98 2.07
C VAL A 164 3.50 30.72 0.97
N ASP A 165 4.41 30.05 0.26
CA ASP A 165 5.18 30.65 -0.82
C ASP A 165 4.28 30.96 -2.03
N GLU A 166 3.35 30.07 -2.38
CA GLU A 166 2.33 30.31 -3.40
C GLU A 166 1.43 31.49 -3.03
N ALA A 167 0.97 31.56 -1.77
CA ALA A 167 0.15 32.68 -1.29
C ALA A 167 0.94 34.01 -1.33
N ARG A 168 2.23 34.00 -0.97
CA ARG A 168 3.11 35.17 -1.05
C ARG A 168 3.33 35.60 -2.49
N ALA A 169 3.60 34.67 -3.40
CA ALA A 169 3.77 34.96 -4.82
C ALA A 169 2.48 35.55 -5.41
N ALA A 170 1.32 34.94 -5.10
CA ALA A 170 0.02 35.44 -5.54
C ALA A 170 -0.29 36.84 -4.98
N ALA A 171 0.10 37.12 -3.73
CA ALA A 171 -0.05 38.46 -3.14
C ALA A 171 0.89 39.48 -3.80
N ALA A 172 2.13 39.10 -4.09
CA ALA A 172 3.10 39.97 -4.76
C ALA A 172 2.74 40.24 -6.24
N SER A 173 2.03 39.31 -6.89
CA SER A 173 1.52 39.48 -8.25
C SER A 173 0.16 40.18 -8.33
N ARG A 174 -0.43 40.59 -7.19
CA ARG A 174 -1.66 41.39 -7.23
C ARG A 174 -1.31 42.75 -7.86
N PRO A 175 -2.01 43.16 -8.93
CA PRO A 175 -1.81 44.48 -9.47
C PRO A 175 -2.15 45.50 -8.38
N ASP A 176 -1.35 46.55 -8.29
CA ASP A 176 -1.71 47.70 -7.46
C ASP A 176 -3.10 48.19 -7.89
N PRO A 177 -3.98 48.51 -6.93
CA PRO A 177 -5.28 49.06 -7.29
C PRO A 177 -5.06 50.37 -8.05
N VAL A 178 -5.63 50.47 -9.25
CA VAL A 178 -5.62 51.71 -10.02
C VAL A 178 -6.51 52.72 -9.29
N CYS A 179 -5.88 53.65 -8.55
CA CYS A 179 -6.57 54.79 -7.93
C CYS A 179 -6.96 55.76 -9.06
N THR A 180 -8.24 56.07 -9.20
CA THR A 180 -8.75 57.16 -10.05
C THR A 180 -9.05 58.39 -9.20
N CYS A 181 -8.22 58.61 -8.20
CA CYS A 181 -8.41 59.59 -7.14
C CYS A 181 -8.13 60.99 -7.71
N PRO A 182 -9.01 61.98 -7.49
CA PRO A 182 -8.73 63.34 -7.94
C PRO A 182 -7.52 63.89 -7.15
N PRO A 183 -6.69 64.79 -7.74
CA PRO A 183 -5.48 65.31 -7.09
C PRO A 183 -5.71 65.90 -5.69
N ALA A 184 -6.87 66.52 -5.46
CA ALA A 184 -7.24 67.08 -4.16
C ALA A 184 -7.44 66.01 -3.06
N CYS A 185 -7.52 64.72 -3.40
CA CYS A 185 -7.72 63.66 -2.43
C CYS A 185 -6.47 63.41 -1.56
N ASP A 186 -5.27 63.62 -2.10
CA ASP A 186 -4.01 63.48 -1.37
C ASP A 186 -3.91 64.51 -0.23
N ASP A 187 -4.40 65.73 -0.47
CA ASP A 187 -4.44 66.80 0.52
C ASP A 187 -5.39 66.48 1.69
N VAL A 188 -6.50 65.78 1.44
CA VAL A 188 -7.46 65.39 2.49
C VAL A 188 -6.87 64.30 3.40
N PHE A 189 -5.98 63.44 2.89
CA PHE A 189 -5.33 62.39 3.69
C PHE A 189 -4.30 62.95 4.68
N LEU A 190 -3.66 64.08 4.36
CA LEU A 190 -2.62 64.70 5.19
C LEU A 190 -3.18 65.61 6.30
N ASP A 191 -4.47 65.97 6.22
CA ASP A 191 -5.11 66.98 7.08
C ASP A 191 -5.85 66.41 8.32
N ASP A 192 -5.68 65.12 8.67
CA ASP A 192 -6.34 64.46 9.82
C ASP A 192 -7.87 64.70 9.92
N ARG A 193 -8.54 64.86 8.77
CA ARG A 193 -9.98 65.15 8.72
C ARG A 193 -10.81 63.93 9.21
N PRO A 194 -12.04 64.14 9.70
CA PRO A 194 -12.93 63.03 10.00
C PRO A 194 -13.34 62.28 8.72
N PRO A 195 -13.65 60.97 8.81
CA PRO A 195 -14.00 60.17 7.65
C PRO A 195 -15.28 60.65 6.96
N THR A 196 -15.32 60.54 5.64
CA THR A 196 -16.51 60.87 4.84
C THR A 196 -17.66 59.91 5.21
N PRO A 197 -18.92 60.37 5.35
CA PRO A 197 -20.04 59.49 5.69
C PRO A 197 -20.15 58.28 4.75
N GLY A 198 -20.21 57.07 5.31
CA GLY A 198 -20.25 55.81 4.54
C GLY A 198 -18.90 55.36 3.99
N ARG A 199 -17.79 55.96 4.44
CA ARG A 199 -16.40 55.57 4.10
C ARG A 199 -15.57 55.45 5.39
N LEU A 200 -14.49 54.68 5.32
CA LEU A 200 -13.58 54.45 6.46
C LEU A 200 -12.54 55.57 6.67
N ARG A 201 -12.29 56.42 5.66
CA ARG A 201 -11.30 57.52 5.65
C ARG A 201 -11.87 58.78 4.96
N PRO A 202 -11.26 59.95 5.14
CA PRO A 202 -11.63 61.17 4.41
C PRO A 202 -11.39 61.03 2.90
N HIS A 203 -12.28 61.59 2.10
CA HIS A 203 -12.19 61.60 0.64
C HIS A 203 -12.54 62.98 0.08
N ALA A 204 -11.95 63.34 -1.06
CA ALA A 204 -12.38 64.51 -1.82
C ALA A 204 -13.85 64.38 -2.26
N PRO A 205 -14.61 65.50 -2.33
CA PRO A 205 -16.05 65.47 -2.64
C PRO A 205 -16.42 64.78 -3.96
N ASP A 206 -15.48 64.75 -4.92
CA ASP A 206 -15.61 64.21 -6.27
C ASP A 206 -14.87 62.87 -6.46
N CYS A 207 -14.25 62.28 -5.42
CA CYS A 207 -13.72 60.93 -5.53
C CYS A 207 -14.88 59.93 -5.73
N ALA A 208 -14.95 59.37 -6.93
CA ALA A 208 -15.77 58.20 -7.25
C ALA A 208 -15.09 56.87 -6.84
N CYS A 209 -13.88 56.97 -6.30
CA CYS A 209 -13.06 55.84 -5.90
C CYS A 209 -13.59 55.18 -4.61
N GLY A 210 -13.57 53.84 -4.56
CA GLY A 210 -13.97 53.04 -3.40
C GLY A 210 -12.79 52.66 -2.50
N CYS A 211 -11.72 53.46 -2.52
CA CYS A 211 -10.44 53.11 -1.93
C CYS A 211 -10.53 53.05 -0.40
N SER A 212 -10.34 51.85 0.14
CA SER A 212 -10.15 51.58 1.56
C SER A 212 -8.77 50.97 1.76
N LEU A 213 -7.74 51.67 1.27
CA LEU A 213 -6.36 51.25 1.48
C LEU A 213 -6.02 51.45 2.96
N ASP A 214 -5.58 50.37 3.60
CA ASP A 214 -4.92 50.38 4.92
C ASP A 214 -3.57 51.10 4.83
#